data_AF-A0A0X8JHL8-F1
#
_entry.id   AF-A0A0X8JHL8-F1
#
_cell.length_a   1.000
_cell.length_b   1.000
_cell.length_c   1.000
_cell.angle_alpha   90.00
_cell.angle_beta   90.00
_cell.angle_gamma   90.00
#
_symmetry.space_group_name_H-M   'P 1'
#
loop_
_entity.id
_entity.type
_entity.pdbx_description
1 polymer ?
#
loop_
_entity_poly.entity_id
_entity_poly.type
_entity_poly.pdbx_seq_one_letter_code
_entity_poly.pdbx_strand_id
1 'polypeptide(L)'
;MINELMLMDRALESTWVRYLEFLQDPELAPAQAVDFLDRLAVEPDEYLGYTNTAFPDVRTMWLLRLGRDEEAAATRIKALDYGCQRCSTNKAVTAWLEASAVVREAKARYYRRWPSHIPPYQELSTLPLTWLERGPVPVKRMWDACKPESRRKTLLKGTDAYLFRCFAAAHNEKYAASPELFDADPAMAENKRKYERDAYNLCEYRTREAQFDAPFINHFLATYSGTLDLEALLRKAATERGGDFTYKLTAGYGIGSPVLFADERNVNYCSNGDTVYLLYILKKCGYLEDIFKALPSLPEDFPLLLMCFADAGIRQRVEEYMGLPGLAAMYDLAFAARRLNVREQVRLVDFGRKNPRFQNLLGASLSRYGYHIYNQYTPKPDWFVQEFAQFSCAFCADVLLFLVSAPDALPLLRQIMEYGPGTQFEGGPMLSYGFDFCWPYFSRNILGYLALRGDSRLAAWQEAELMKSDNYAAMHRRLKTQALVDALQKLPSRA
;
A
#
# COMPACT_ATOMS: atom_id res chain seq x y z
N MET A 1 -12.99 -4.67 30.52
CA MET A 1 -11.74 -3.91 30.74
C MET A 1 -10.92 -3.71 29.45
N ILE A 2 -10.39 -4.74 28.77
CA ILE A 2 -9.77 -4.56 27.43
C ILE A 2 -10.77 -4.07 26.37
N ASN A 3 -12.03 -4.52 26.46
CA ASN A 3 -13.11 -4.10 25.54
C ASN A 3 -13.67 -2.69 25.81
N GLU A 4 -13.37 -2.08 26.96
CA GLU A 4 -13.74 -0.68 27.25
C GLU A 4 -12.61 0.29 26.87
N LEU A 5 -11.36 -0.16 26.92
CA LEU A 5 -10.18 0.61 26.49
C LEU A 5 -10.19 0.90 24.97
N MET A 6 -10.70 -0.01 24.14
CA MET A 6 -10.83 0.24 22.71
C MET A 6 -12.02 1.14 22.32
N LEU A 7 -13.00 1.33 23.22
CA LEU A 7 -14.11 2.26 23.04
C LEU A 7 -13.77 3.70 23.49
N MET A 8 -12.66 3.89 24.23
CA MET A 8 -12.17 5.20 24.69
C MET A 8 -11.20 5.92 23.72
N ASP A 9 -10.96 5.34 22.55
CA ASP A 9 -9.93 5.76 21.60
C ASP A 9 -10.11 7.20 21.06
N ARG A 10 -11.37 7.63 20.81
CA ARG A 10 -11.68 8.97 20.26
C ARG A 10 -11.48 10.13 21.25
N ALA A 11 -11.77 9.90 22.53
CA ALA A 11 -11.60 10.91 23.56
C ALA A 11 -10.12 11.04 23.97
N LEU A 12 -9.39 9.93 23.94
CA LEU A 12 -7.94 9.91 24.19
C LEU A 12 -7.17 10.54 23.06
N GLU A 13 -7.45 10.24 21.78
CA GLU A 13 -6.69 10.77 20.64
C GLU A 13 -6.89 12.28 20.42
N SER A 14 -8.13 12.79 20.46
CA SER A 14 -8.38 14.25 20.34
C SER A 14 -7.81 15.04 21.53
N THR A 15 -7.86 14.45 22.73
CA THR A 15 -7.15 14.98 23.90
C THR A 15 -5.64 14.87 23.70
N TRP A 16 -5.14 13.79 23.11
CA TRP A 16 -3.73 13.52 22.85
C TRP A 16 -3.12 14.49 21.84
N VAL A 17 -3.80 14.74 20.72
CA VAL A 17 -3.36 15.70 19.70
C VAL A 17 -3.37 17.11 20.25
N ARG A 18 -4.46 17.54 20.91
CA ARG A 18 -4.52 18.84 21.58
C ARG A 18 -3.47 18.97 22.68
N TYR A 19 -3.17 17.88 23.35
CA TYR A 19 -2.13 17.82 24.36
C TYR A 19 -0.74 17.90 23.73
N LEU A 20 -0.48 17.21 22.61
CA LEU A 20 0.75 17.36 21.83
C LEU A 20 0.91 18.77 21.26
N GLU A 21 -0.16 19.41 20.79
CA GLU A 21 -0.16 20.81 20.35
C GLU A 21 0.14 21.77 21.50
N PHE A 22 -0.49 21.57 22.66
CA PHE A 22 -0.17 22.31 23.89
C PHE A 22 1.31 22.14 24.27
N LEU A 23 1.84 20.93 24.16
CA LEU A 23 3.22 20.59 24.51
C LEU A 23 4.25 20.98 23.44
N GLN A 24 3.81 21.47 22.28
CA GLN A 24 4.67 22.11 21.29
C GLN A 24 5.00 23.57 21.66
N ASP A 25 4.36 24.14 22.68
CA ASP A 25 4.66 25.49 23.15
C ASP A 25 6.09 25.54 23.75
N PRO A 26 7.03 26.26 23.10
CA PRO A 26 8.40 26.38 23.58
C PRO A 26 8.49 27.14 24.90
N GLU A 27 7.47 27.93 25.28
CA GLU A 27 7.44 28.72 26.50
C GLU A 27 6.87 27.93 27.71
N LEU A 28 6.37 26.71 27.49
CA LEU A 28 5.86 25.87 28.57
C LEU A 28 6.97 25.55 29.59
N ALA A 29 6.64 25.59 30.88
CA ALA A 29 7.59 25.36 31.97
C ALA A 29 8.04 23.89 32.05
N PRO A 30 9.36 23.59 32.15
CA PRO A 30 9.87 22.21 32.15
C PRO A 30 9.28 21.30 33.24
N ALA A 31 8.95 21.83 34.41
CA ALA A 31 8.39 21.05 35.51
C ALA A 31 7.02 20.42 35.18
N GLN A 32 6.22 21.03 34.30
CA GLN A 32 4.94 20.48 33.86
C GLN A 32 5.10 19.38 32.79
N ALA A 33 6.29 19.27 32.19
CA ALA A 33 6.59 18.31 31.13
C ALA A 33 7.37 17.07 31.61
N VAL A 34 7.90 17.06 32.84
CA VAL A 34 8.55 15.88 33.42
C VAL A 34 7.52 14.76 33.65
N ASP A 35 6.39 15.09 34.29
CA ASP A 35 5.26 14.16 34.48
C ASP A 35 4.71 13.64 33.13
N PHE A 36 4.81 14.45 32.08
CA PHE A 36 4.44 14.09 30.72
C PHE A 36 5.39 13.05 30.10
N LEU A 37 6.72 13.27 30.21
CA LEU A 37 7.71 12.33 29.68
C LEU A 37 7.69 10.98 30.42
N ASP A 38 7.44 10.99 31.72
CA ASP A 38 7.37 9.77 32.52
C ASP A 38 6.10 8.96 32.18
N ARG A 39 4.98 9.61 31.89
CA ARG A 39 3.79 8.95 31.31
C ARG A 39 4.06 8.38 29.91
N LEU A 40 4.81 9.11 29.10
CA LEU A 40 5.19 8.71 27.74
C LEU A 40 6.19 7.56 27.63
N ALA A 41 6.96 7.32 28.68
CA ALA A 41 7.84 6.16 28.76
C ALA A 41 7.06 4.86 29.04
N VAL A 42 5.79 4.96 29.47
CA VAL A 42 5.00 3.85 30.04
C VAL A 42 3.79 3.46 29.15
N GLU A 43 3.34 4.29 28.21
CA GLU A 43 2.18 4.01 27.35
C GLU A 43 2.50 3.25 26.03
N PRO A 44 1.55 2.42 25.53
CA PRO A 44 1.83 1.03 25.19
C PRO A 44 2.09 0.69 23.71
N ASP A 45 2.17 1.67 22.81
CA ASP A 45 2.42 1.39 21.39
C ASP A 45 3.54 2.26 20.84
N GLU A 46 4.77 1.76 20.97
CA GLU A 46 5.97 2.32 20.32
C GLU A 46 5.81 2.47 18.80
N TYR A 47 4.77 1.89 18.20
CA TYR A 47 4.42 2.03 16.81
C TYR A 47 3.48 3.25 16.56
N LEU A 48 2.40 3.38 17.32
CA LEU A 48 1.41 4.47 17.18
C LEU A 48 1.98 5.85 17.50
N GLY A 49 2.89 5.92 18.48
CA GLY A 49 3.62 7.15 18.76
C GLY A 49 4.41 7.65 17.55
N TYR A 50 4.84 6.78 16.64
CA TYR A 50 5.71 7.19 15.55
C TYR A 50 4.95 7.36 14.22
N THR A 51 3.72 6.87 14.09
CA THR A 51 2.90 7.02 12.87
C THR A 51 2.27 8.43 12.77
N ASN A 52 2.79 9.32 11.91
CA ASN A 52 2.17 10.61 11.52
C ASN A 52 1.74 11.58 12.65
N THR A 53 2.15 11.37 13.90
CA THR A 53 1.91 12.29 15.01
C THR A 53 3.15 13.12 15.29
N ALA A 54 3.00 14.35 15.77
CA ALA A 54 4.14 15.17 16.19
C ALA A 54 4.92 14.59 17.39
N PHE A 55 4.50 13.44 17.91
CA PHE A 55 5.03 12.82 19.12
C PHE A 55 6.56 12.63 19.12
N PRO A 56 7.20 12.08 18.07
CA PRO A 56 8.65 11.87 18.13
C PRO A 56 9.42 13.19 18.21
N ASP A 57 8.93 14.23 17.53
CA ASP A 57 9.51 15.56 17.55
C ASP A 57 9.27 16.24 18.92
N VAL A 58 8.07 16.15 19.47
CA VAL A 58 7.71 16.68 20.81
C VAL A 58 8.52 15.98 21.91
N ARG A 59 8.61 14.65 21.89
CA ARG A 59 9.40 13.87 22.85
C ARG A 59 10.89 14.23 22.76
N THR A 60 11.43 14.32 21.55
CA THR A 60 12.84 14.73 21.34
C THR A 60 13.09 16.13 21.90
N MET A 61 12.17 17.07 21.66
CA MET A 61 12.27 18.44 22.18
C MET A 61 12.31 18.47 23.71
N TRP A 62 11.40 17.77 24.37
CA TRP A 62 11.33 17.75 25.82
C TRP A 62 12.53 17.06 26.47
N LEU A 63 12.99 15.93 25.92
CA LEU A 63 14.21 15.26 26.40
C LEU A 63 15.42 16.20 26.35
N LEU A 64 15.58 16.97 25.27
CA LEU A 64 16.65 17.96 25.14
C LEU A 64 16.49 19.13 26.13
N ARG A 65 15.27 19.64 26.36
CA ARG A 65 15.04 20.71 27.36
C ARG A 65 15.36 20.26 28.79
N LEU A 66 15.30 18.96 29.07
CA LEU A 66 15.67 18.37 30.35
C LEU A 66 17.13 17.89 30.43
N GLY A 67 17.93 18.10 29.38
CA GLY A 67 19.33 17.63 29.32
C GLY A 67 19.48 16.11 29.18
N ARG A 68 18.44 15.40 28.73
CA ARG A 68 18.43 13.94 28.47
C ARG A 68 18.85 13.64 27.02
N ASP A 69 20.06 14.08 26.67
CA ASP A 69 20.56 14.11 25.28
C ASP A 69 20.64 12.71 24.63
N GLU A 70 21.08 11.69 25.36
CA GLU A 70 21.19 10.33 24.83
C GLU A 70 19.81 9.74 24.46
N GLU A 71 18.81 9.99 25.29
CA GLU A 71 17.44 9.53 25.07
C GLU A 71 16.77 10.31 23.95
N ALA A 72 17.05 11.61 23.83
CA ALA A 72 16.61 12.41 22.69
C ALA A 72 17.19 11.86 21.38
N ALA A 73 18.48 11.53 21.38
CA ALA A 73 19.14 10.94 20.22
C ALA A 73 18.59 9.55 19.87
N ALA A 74 18.32 8.71 20.87
CA ALA A 74 17.71 7.39 20.68
C ALA A 74 16.28 7.50 20.12
N THR A 75 15.47 8.42 20.66
CA THR A 75 14.12 8.73 20.16
C THR A 75 14.17 9.15 18.69
N ARG A 76 15.14 9.99 18.32
CA ARG A 76 15.29 10.44 16.93
C ARG A 76 15.71 9.31 15.98
N ILE A 77 16.62 8.44 16.40
CA ILE A 77 17.02 7.27 15.60
C ILE A 77 15.82 6.34 15.41
N LYS A 78 15.09 6.04 16.49
CA LYS A 78 13.90 5.19 16.44
C LYS A 78 12.83 5.76 15.49
N ALA A 79 12.61 7.07 15.52
CA ALA A 79 11.72 7.73 14.57
C ALA A 79 12.14 7.50 13.11
N LEU A 80 13.45 7.61 12.82
CA LEU A 80 13.96 7.32 11.48
C LEU A 80 13.82 5.85 11.09
N ASP A 81 14.01 4.92 12.04
CA ASP A 81 13.81 3.48 11.81
C ASP A 81 12.35 3.18 11.40
N TYR A 82 11.35 3.85 11.98
CA TYR A 82 9.94 3.73 11.57
C TYR A 82 9.58 4.51 10.27
N GLY A 83 10.51 5.27 9.70
CA GLY A 83 10.26 6.09 8.50
C GLY A 83 9.71 7.49 8.79
N CYS A 84 9.78 7.94 10.03
CA CYS A 84 9.14 9.16 10.54
C CYS A 84 10.13 10.32 10.48
N GLN A 85 10.36 10.83 9.27
CA GLN A 85 11.42 11.82 9.01
C GLN A 85 11.03 13.23 9.46
N ARG A 86 9.75 13.58 9.38
CA ARG A 86 9.16 14.86 9.81
C ARG A 86 7.75 14.59 10.31
N CYS A 87 7.48 14.88 11.58
CA CYS A 87 6.18 14.54 12.15
C CYS A 87 5.46 15.75 12.76
N SER A 88 6.19 16.79 13.17
CA SER A 88 5.58 18.04 13.59
C SER A 88 5.22 18.94 12.41
N THR A 89 4.00 19.50 12.45
CA THR A 89 3.56 20.59 11.57
C THR A 89 4.03 21.97 12.07
N ASN A 90 4.57 22.04 13.30
CA ASN A 90 5.08 23.26 13.89
C ASN A 90 6.51 23.54 13.40
N LYS A 91 6.63 24.51 12.48
CA LYS A 91 7.90 24.91 11.88
C LYS A 91 8.96 25.37 12.89
N ALA A 92 8.55 25.94 14.03
CA ALA A 92 9.49 26.39 15.06
C ALA A 92 10.14 25.18 15.76
N VAL A 93 9.34 24.18 16.12
CA VAL A 93 9.84 22.90 16.68
C VAL A 93 10.75 22.21 15.68
N THR A 94 10.34 22.15 14.40
CA THR A 94 11.19 21.58 13.34
C THR A 94 12.52 22.30 13.21
N ALA A 95 12.52 23.63 13.11
CA ALA A 95 13.73 24.43 12.97
C ALA A 95 14.66 24.27 14.19
N TRP A 96 14.08 24.23 15.39
CA TRP A 96 14.83 24.03 16.64
C TRP A 96 15.50 22.65 16.70
N LEU A 97 14.75 21.58 16.37
CA LEU A 97 15.30 20.22 16.31
C LEU A 97 16.38 20.10 15.22
N GLU A 98 16.22 20.77 14.08
CA GLU A 98 17.23 20.78 13.01
C GLU A 98 18.51 21.54 13.40
N ALA A 99 18.42 22.53 14.29
CA ALA A 99 19.57 23.25 14.83
C ALA A 99 20.33 22.46 15.93
N SER A 100 19.66 21.54 16.62
CA SER A 100 20.26 20.75 17.72
C SER A 100 21.43 19.86 17.22
N ALA A 101 22.58 19.98 17.88
CA ALA A 101 23.75 19.15 17.61
C ALA A 101 23.47 17.66 17.86
N VAL A 102 22.74 17.34 18.94
CA VAL A 102 22.34 15.97 19.29
C VAL A 102 21.50 15.33 18.20
N VAL A 103 20.51 16.05 17.68
CA VAL A 103 19.63 15.57 16.60
C VAL A 103 20.42 15.41 15.30
N ARG A 104 21.29 16.36 14.96
CA ARG A 104 22.15 16.27 13.76
C ARG A 104 23.10 15.08 13.83
N GLU A 105 23.71 14.84 14.98
CA GLU A 105 24.59 13.69 15.19
C GLU A 105 23.80 12.37 15.17
N ALA A 106 22.62 12.31 15.78
CA ALA A 106 21.72 11.16 15.73
C ALA A 106 21.35 10.81 14.28
N LYS A 107 20.94 11.81 13.48
CA LYS A 107 20.68 11.66 12.04
C LYS A 107 21.93 11.16 11.30
N ALA A 108 23.10 11.74 11.58
CA ALA A 108 24.35 11.30 10.96
C ALA A 108 24.75 9.87 11.35
N ARG A 109 24.51 9.45 12.60
CA ARG A 109 24.70 8.06 13.06
C ARG A 109 23.75 7.10 12.35
N TYR A 110 22.46 7.44 12.28
CA TYR A 110 21.49 6.67 11.50
C TYR A 110 21.97 6.55 10.05
N TYR A 111 22.27 7.67 9.38
CA TYR A 111 22.72 7.68 7.98
C TYR A 111 24.05 6.96 7.72
N ARG A 112 24.93 6.83 8.72
CA ARG A 112 26.15 6.01 8.62
C ARG A 112 25.90 4.49 8.62
N ARG A 113 24.74 4.02 9.12
CA ARG A 113 24.35 2.61 9.04
C ARG A 113 24.04 2.19 7.60
N TRP A 114 23.75 3.16 6.76
CA TRP A 114 23.38 2.96 5.38
C TRP A 114 24.64 3.07 4.52
N PRO A 115 24.90 2.11 3.62
CA PRO A 115 25.93 2.31 2.61
C PRO A 115 25.61 3.62 1.90
N SER A 116 26.54 4.56 2.00
CA SER A 116 26.34 5.95 1.65
C SER A 116 25.83 6.09 0.20
N HIS A 117 24.94 7.07 0.00
CA HIS A 117 24.45 7.63 -1.28
C HIS A 117 23.19 6.97 -1.90
N ILE A 118 22.01 7.60 -1.74
CA ILE A 118 20.86 7.46 -2.66
C ILE A 118 20.89 8.71 -3.59
N PRO A 119 20.47 8.61 -4.86
CA PRO A 119 21.22 8.98 -6.07
C PRO A 119 21.75 10.42 -6.22
N PRO A 120 22.74 10.62 -7.12
CA PRO A 120 23.05 9.72 -8.25
C PRO A 120 23.82 8.43 -7.93
N TYR A 121 24.37 8.23 -6.72
CA TYR A 121 25.55 7.37 -6.54
C TYR A 121 25.41 6.07 -5.73
N GLN A 122 24.23 5.44 -5.60
CA GLN A 122 24.22 4.00 -5.32
C GLN A 122 24.39 3.29 -6.66
N GLU A 123 25.42 2.44 -6.78
CA GLU A 123 25.61 1.65 -8.00
C GLU A 123 24.38 0.76 -8.17
N LEU A 124 23.68 0.89 -9.31
CA LEU A 124 22.44 0.15 -9.60
C LEU A 124 22.60 -1.37 -9.41
N SER A 125 23.82 -1.87 -9.55
CA SER A 125 24.23 -3.25 -9.32
C SER A 125 24.03 -3.73 -7.88
N THR A 126 23.97 -2.81 -6.91
CA THR A 126 23.78 -3.11 -5.47
C THR A 126 22.33 -3.07 -5.03
N LEU A 127 21.43 -2.55 -5.86
CA LEU A 127 20.00 -2.46 -5.56
C LEU A 127 19.26 -3.69 -6.07
N PRO A 128 18.42 -4.36 -5.25
CA PRO A 128 17.65 -5.51 -5.72
C PRO A 128 16.83 -5.19 -6.97
N LEU A 129 16.88 -6.05 -7.98
CA LEU A 129 16.03 -5.92 -9.16
C LEU A 129 14.55 -6.12 -8.81
N THR A 130 13.69 -5.28 -9.35
CA THR A 130 12.22 -5.41 -9.29
C THR A 130 11.60 -5.78 -10.63
N TRP A 131 12.37 -5.64 -11.70
CA TRP A 131 11.99 -5.99 -13.06
C TRP A 131 13.25 -6.32 -13.87
N LEU A 132 13.23 -7.41 -14.64
CA LEU A 132 14.30 -7.73 -15.59
C LEU A 132 13.72 -8.41 -16.83
N GLU A 133 14.02 -7.85 -18.00
CA GLU A 133 13.68 -8.43 -19.30
C GLU A 133 14.82 -8.22 -20.29
N ARG A 134 14.97 -9.13 -21.25
CA ARG A 134 15.84 -8.93 -22.41
C ARG A 134 14.98 -8.65 -23.63
N GLY A 135 15.34 -7.61 -24.38
CA GLY A 135 14.64 -7.29 -25.61
C GLY A 135 15.06 -5.97 -26.22
N PRO A 136 14.40 -5.56 -27.32
CA PRO A 136 14.74 -4.34 -28.01
C PRO A 136 14.39 -3.10 -27.17
N VAL A 137 15.25 -2.10 -27.19
CA VAL A 137 14.96 -0.78 -26.62
C VAL A 137 13.66 -0.22 -27.24
N PRO A 138 12.63 0.08 -26.43
CA PRO A 138 11.29 0.40 -26.94
C PRO A 138 11.14 1.87 -27.38
N VAL A 139 11.95 2.76 -26.83
CA VAL A 139 11.91 4.22 -27.06
C VAL A 139 13.04 4.67 -27.97
N LYS A 140 12.98 5.92 -28.46
CA LYS A 140 13.96 6.48 -29.41
C LYS A 140 15.42 6.27 -28.98
N ARG A 141 15.71 6.51 -27.69
CA ARG A 141 17.02 6.31 -27.09
C ARG A 141 16.91 6.04 -25.60
N MET A 142 17.82 5.23 -25.06
CA MET A 142 18.08 5.07 -23.63
C MET A 142 19.59 5.18 -23.38
N TRP A 143 19.99 5.50 -22.15
CA TRP A 143 21.39 5.48 -21.76
C TRP A 143 21.78 4.10 -21.26
N ASP A 144 22.97 3.64 -21.63
CA ASP A 144 23.52 2.41 -21.07
C ASP A 144 23.91 2.63 -19.61
N ALA A 145 23.15 2.01 -18.71
CA ALA A 145 23.26 2.16 -17.26
C ALA A 145 24.54 1.54 -16.68
N CYS A 146 25.19 0.61 -17.39
CA CYS A 146 26.46 -0.01 -16.98
C CYS A 146 27.69 0.84 -17.36
N LYS A 147 27.50 2.04 -17.92
CA LYS A 147 28.58 2.99 -18.20
C LYS A 147 28.49 4.21 -17.26
N PRO A 148 29.63 4.71 -16.75
CA PRO A 148 29.63 5.94 -15.97
C PRO A 148 29.12 7.11 -16.82
N GLU A 149 28.53 8.11 -16.17
CA GLU A 149 27.86 9.22 -16.83
C GLU A 149 28.74 9.93 -17.87
N SER A 150 30.04 10.07 -17.58
CA SER A 150 31.05 10.67 -18.47
C SER A 150 31.34 9.88 -19.75
N ARG A 151 30.89 8.62 -19.85
CA ARG A 151 31.11 7.72 -20.99
C ARG A 151 29.86 6.95 -21.41
N ARG A 152 28.66 7.47 -21.09
CA ARG A 152 27.38 6.80 -21.40
C ARG A 152 27.22 6.58 -22.90
N LYS A 153 27.17 5.31 -23.29
CA LYS A 153 26.79 4.90 -24.64
C LYS A 153 25.27 5.10 -24.77
N THR A 154 24.83 5.62 -25.90
CA THR A 154 23.40 5.65 -26.23
C THR A 154 22.98 4.32 -26.84
N LEU A 155 21.91 3.74 -26.31
CA LEU A 155 21.22 2.60 -26.90
C LEU A 155 20.03 3.12 -27.72
N LEU A 156 20.00 2.82 -29.02
CA LEU A 156 18.95 3.30 -29.93
C LEU A 156 17.76 2.33 -29.96
N LYS A 157 16.59 2.82 -30.35
CA LYS A 157 15.39 2.00 -30.56
C LYS A 157 15.73 0.74 -31.38
N GLY A 158 15.29 -0.43 -30.92
CA GLY A 158 15.54 -1.71 -31.59
C GLY A 158 16.86 -2.39 -31.22
N THR A 159 17.76 -1.72 -30.50
CA THR A 159 18.99 -2.33 -29.98
C THR A 159 18.62 -3.37 -28.92
N ASP A 160 19.20 -4.58 -28.97
CA ASP A 160 19.04 -5.59 -27.91
C ASP A 160 19.67 -5.08 -26.61
N ALA A 161 18.93 -5.20 -25.51
CA ALA A 161 19.35 -4.70 -24.21
C ALA A 161 18.69 -5.50 -23.08
N TYR A 162 19.34 -5.49 -21.92
CA TYR A 162 18.63 -5.72 -20.66
C TYR A 162 17.85 -4.48 -20.30
N LEU A 163 16.56 -4.64 -20.06
CA LEU A 163 15.65 -3.62 -19.56
C LEU A 163 15.29 -3.97 -18.12
N PHE A 164 15.58 -3.07 -17.18
CA PHE A 164 15.44 -3.40 -15.77
C PHE A 164 15.03 -2.21 -14.91
N ARG A 165 14.57 -2.54 -13.70
CA ARG A 165 14.25 -1.60 -12.61
C ARG A 165 14.86 -2.15 -11.32
N CYS A 166 15.20 -1.25 -10.42
CA CYS A 166 15.73 -1.61 -9.10
C CYS A 166 14.81 -1.06 -8.01
N PHE A 167 14.77 -1.77 -6.88
CA PHE A 167 14.14 -1.33 -5.65
C PHE A 167 14.80 -0.04 -5.15
N ALA A 168 13.99 0.89 -4.64
CA ALA A 168 14.41 2.21 -4.13
C ALA A 168 15.15 3.13 -5.12
N ALA A 169 15.32 2.71 -6.38
CA ALA A 169 15.59 3.64 -7.47
C ALA A 169 14.35 4.51 -7.71
N ALA A 170 14.52 5.72 -8.27
CA ALA A 170 13.40 6.65 -8.51
C ALA A 170 12.20 5.91 -9.12
N HIS A 171 11.02 6.02 -8.49
CA HIS A 171 9.90 5.08 -8.65
C HIS A 171 9.48 4.78 -10.10
N ASN A 172 9.74 5.67 -11.05
CA ASN A 172 9.35 5.51 -12.45
C ASN A 172 10.49 5.16 -13.42
N GLU A 173 11.74 5.08 -12.96
CA GLU A 173 12.89 4.99 -13.85
C GLU A 173 13.11 3.56 -14.37
N LYS A 174 13.03 3.40 -15.69
CA LYS A 174 13.36 2.17 -16.40
C LYS A 174 14.76 2.32 -16.99
N TYR A 175 15.66 1.41 -16.64
CA TYR A 175 17.05 1.40 -17.10
C TYR A 175 17.23 0.46 -18.30
N ALA A 176 18.31 0.68 -19.04
CA ALA A 176 18.74 -0.22 -20.10
C ALA A 176 20.26 -0.42 -20.05
N ALA A 177 20.73 -1.62 -20.36
CA ALA A 177 22.17 -1.91 -20.47
C ALA A 177 22.44 -2.84 -21.65
N SER A 178 23.59 -2.64 -22.33
CA SER A 178 24.06 -3.60 -23.34
C SER A 178 24.27 -4.97 -22.68
N PRO A 179 23.82 -6.09 -23.27
CA PRO A 179 23.96 -7.41 -22.67
C PRO A 179 25.41 -7.75 -22.30
N GLU A 180 26.35 -7.40 -23.17
CA GLU A 180 27.77 -7.67 -22.97
C GLU A 180 28.35 -6.92 -21.77
N LEU A 181 27.85 -5.71 -21.49
CA LEU A 181 28.32 -4.90 -20.35
C LEU A 181 27.64 -5.31 -19.05
N PHE A 182 26.36 -5.67 -19.11
CA PHE A 182 25.61 -6.14 -17.97
C PHE A 182 26.15 -7.48 -17.46
N ASP A 183 26.37 -8.45 -18.36
CA ASP A 183 26.86 -9.78 -17.98
C ASP A 183 28.37 -9.76 -17.63
N ALA A 184 29.13 -8.76 -18.07
CA ALA A 184 30.55 -8.59 -17.71
C ALA A 184 30.76 -7.94 -16.33
N ASP A 185 29.75 -7.28 -15.77
CA ASP A 185 29.79 -6.71 -14.43
C ASP A 185 29.44 -7.80 -13.39
N PRO A 186 30.38 -8.22 -12.53
CA PRO A 186 30.13 -9.28 -11.55
C PRO A 186 29.00 -8.95 -10.57
N ALA A 187 28.81 -7.67 -10.21
CA ALA A 187 27.76 -7.26 -9.30
C ALA A 187 26.39 -7.32 -9.97
N MET A 188 26.28 -6.90 -11.23
CA MET A 188 25.04 -7.05 -12.01
C MET A 188 24.70 -8.53 -12.29
N ALA A 189 25.69 -9.34 -12.65
CA ALA A 189 25.51 -10.77 -12.88
C ALA A 189 25.02 -11.49 -11.61
N GLU A 190 25.59 -11.15 -10.44
CA GLU A 190 25.14 -11.68 -9.15
C GLU A 190 23.74 -11.18 -8.79
N ASN A 191 23.44 -9.89 -9.01
CA ASN A 191 22.11 -9.32 -8.77
C ASN A 191 21.03 -9.99 -9.62
N LYS A 192 21.31 -10.23 -10.91
CA LYS A 192 20.46 -11.04 -11.80
C LYS A 192 20.29 -12.47 -11.28
N ARG A 193 21.37 -13.14 -10.85
CA ARG A 193 21.29 -14.50 -10.27
C ARG A 193 20.38 -14.52 -9.03
N LYS A 194 20.50 -13.52 -8.15
CA LYS A 194 19.65 -13.39 -6.95
C LYS A 194 18.19 -13.14 -7.33
N TYR A 195 17.94 -12.28 -8.33
CA TYR A 195 16.61 -12.04 -8.87
C TYR A 195 15.97 -13.31 -9.42
N GLU A 196 16.66 -14.04 -10.28
CA GLU A 196 16.12 -15.23 -10.94
C GLU A 196 15.94 -16.42 -9.98
N ARG A 197 16.66 -16.43 -8.85
CA ARG A 197 16.65 -17.54 -7.87
C ARG A 197 16.01 -17.21 -6.53
N ASP A 198 15.35 -16.06 -6.40
CA ASP A 198 14.75 -15.60 -5.14
C ASP A 198 15.74 -15.70 -3.96
N ALA A 199 16.97 -15.24 -4.18
CA ALA A 199 18.11 -15.46 -3.28
C ALA A 199 18.72 -14.16 -2.72
N TYR A 200 17.94 -13.08 -2.64
CA TYR A 200 18.37 -11.86 -1.96
C TYR A 200 18.46 -12.05 -0.45
N ASN A 201 19.27 -11.22 0.20
CA ASN A 201 19.24 -11.04 1.63
C ASN A 201 18.30 -9.88 1.99
N LEU A 202 17.53 -10.00 3.08
CA LEU A 202 16.66 -8.94 3.58
C LEU A 202 17.42 -7.61 3.84
N CYS A 203 18.70 -7.67 4.20
CA CYS A 203 19.57 -6.51 4.35
C CYS A 203 19.74 -5.70 3.05
N GLU A 204 19.49 -6.29 1.88
CA GLU A 204 19.58 -5.63 0.57
C GLU A 204 18.32 -4.79 0.26
N TYR A 205 17.20 -5.04 0.95
CA TYR A 205 15.95 -4.28 0.82
C TYR A 205 15.82 -3.14 1.83
N ARG A 206 16.86 -2.85 2.59
CA ARG A 206 16.80 -1.75 3.52
C ARG A 206 16.86 -0.43 2.76
N THR A 207 16.09 0.56 3.18
CA THR A 207 16.15 1.91 2.61
C THR A 207 16.43 2.98 3.65
N ARG A 208 17.25 3.95 3.24
CA ARG A 208 17.54 5.16 4.03
C ARG A 208 16.27 5.97 4.33
N GLU A 209 15.36 6.01 3.35
CA GLU A 209 14.10 6.74 3.44
C GLU A 209 12.94 5.75 3.50
N ALA A 210 11.85 6.15 4.17
CA ALA A 210 10.65 5.33 4.23
C ALA A 210 10.16 5.02 2.81
N GLN A 211 9.97 3.73 2.51
CA GLN A 211 9.34 3.30 1.25
C GLN A 211 7.90 2.81 1.48
N PHE A 212 7.59 2.50 2.73
CA PHE A 212 6.32 1.95 3.15
C PHE A 212 5.58 2.97 3.99
N ASP A 213 4.29 3.02 3.75
CA ASP A 213 3.35 3.80 4.51
C ASP A 213 2.94 3.07 5.80
N ALA A 214 3.17 1.75 5.87
CA ALA A 214 3.13 0.94 7.08
C ALA A 214 4.47 1.00 7.86
N PRO A 215 4.54 1.73 9.00
CA PRO A 215 5.83 1.99 9.67
C PRO A 215 6.52 0.76 10.24
N PHE A 216 5.79 -0.32 10.53
CA PHE A 216 6.39 -1.54 11.05
C PHE A 216 7.26 -2.22 10.01
N ILE A 217 6.93 -2.08 8.72
CA ILE A 217 7.71 -2.61 7.61
C ILE A 217 9.01 -1.81 7.49
N ASN A 218 8.95 -0.48 7.56
CA ASN A 218 10.15 0.36 7.61
C ASN A 218 11.05 -0.02 8.78
N HIS A 219 10.48 -0.14 9.98
CA HIS A 219 11.22 -0.49 11.19
C HIS A 219 11.86 -1.88 11.08
N PHE A 220 11.08 -2.88 10.62
CA PHE A 220 11.59 -4.22 10.39
C PHE A 220 12.80 -4.20 9.46
N LEU A 221 12.70 -3.55 8.30
CA LEU A 221 13.80 -3.48 7.34
C LEU A 221 15.00 -2.70 7.92
N ALA A 222 14.76 -1.56 8.58
CA ALA A 222 15.82 -0.73 9.15
C ALA A 222 16.61 -1.45 10.27
N THR A 223 15.94 -2.28 11.07
CA THR A 223 16.51 -2.91 12.27
C THR A 223 16.89 -4.38 12.11
N TYR A 224 16.50 -5.03 11.01
CA TYR A 224 16.86 -6.42 10.73
C TYR A 224 18.37 -6.63 10.91
N SER A 225 18.80 -7.72 11.54
CA SER A 225 20.21 -7.97 11.87
C SER A 225 20.71 -9.35 11.40
N GLY A 226 19.90 -10.08 10.63
CA GLY A 226 20.21 -11.42 10.13
C GLY A 226 19.30 -12.52 10.71
N THR A 227 18.68 -12.29 11.86
CA THR A 227 17.69 -13.21 12.46
C THR A 227 16.27 -12.75 12.12
N LEU A 228 15.46 -13.65 11.57
CA LEU A 228 14.05 -13.38 11.22
C LEU A 228 13.13 -14.27 12.05
N ASP A 229 12.24 -13.66 12.83
CA ASP A 229 11.03 -14.30 13.31
C ASP A 229 9.91 -14.08 12.29
N LEU A 230 9.82 -14.99 11.31
CA LEU A 230 8.87 -14.87 10.20
C LEU A 230 7.43 -14.95 10.69
N GLU A 231 7.15 -15.83 11.67
CA GLU A 231 5.80 -16.01 12.17
C GLU A 231 5.30 -14.75 12.89
N ALA A 232 6.13 -14.14 13.75
CA ALA A 232 5.79 -12.88 14.39
C ALA A 232 5.59 -11.75 13.37
N LEU A 233 6.44 -11.66 12.34
CA LEU A 233 6.30 -10.66 11.29
C LEU A 233 5.00 -10.84 10.49
N LEU A 234 4.67 -12.06 10.09
CA LEU A 234 3.44 -12.35 9.35
C LEU A 234 2.20 -12.13 10.20
N ARG A 235 2.21 -12.53 11.48
CA ARG A 235 1.13 -12.23 12.42
C ARG A 235 0.95 -10.71 12.56
N LYS A 236 2.03 -9.96 12.76
CA LYS A 236 1.99 -8.50 12.82
C LYS A 236 1.42 -7.91 11.54
N ALA A 237 1.88 -8.35 10.37
CA ALA A 237 1.35 -7.91 9.07
C ALA A 237 -0.12 -8.31 8.84
N ALA A 238 -0.60 -9.38 9.49
CA ALA A 238 -1.97 -9.82 9.42
C ALA A 238 -2.91 -9.07 10.37
N THR A 239 -2.39 -8.59 11.51
CA THR A 239 -3.19 -7.95 12.57
C THR A 239 -3.08 -6.43 12.59
N GLU A 240 -1.92 -5.87 12.22
CA GLU A 240 -1.73 -4.43 12.12
C GLU A 240 -2.46 -3.92 10.88
N ARG A 241 -3.63 -3.33 11.13
CA ARG A 241 -4.29 -2.48 10.16
C ARG A 241 -3.50 -1.18 10.10
N GLY A 242 -3.35 -0.60 8.91
CA GLY A 242 -3.01 0.82 8.77
C GLY A 242 -4.09 1.77 9.36
N GLY A 243 -5.03 1.23 10.15
CA GLY A 243 -6.32 1.73 10.60
C GLY A 243 -7.48 1.36 9.65
N ASP A 244 -8.70 1.80 9.96
CA ASP A 244 -9.86 1.69 9.05
C ASP A 244 -9.78 2.76 7.97
N PHE A 245 -10.18 2.46 6.72
CA PHE A 245 -10.26 3.46 5.65
C PHE A 245 -10.97 4.74 6.15
N THR A 246 -10.21 5.82 6.31
CA THR A 246 -10.75 7.10 6.78
C THR A 246 -10.91 8.00 5.57
N TYR A 247 -12.15 8.10 5.10
CA TYR A 247 -12.58 9.09 4.14
C TYR A 247 -13.84 9.74 4.66
N LYS A 248 -14.05 11.00 4.32
CA LYS A 248 -15.33 11.67 4.52
C LYS A 248 -16.20 11.31 3.32
N LEU A 249 -17.42 10.79 3.53
CA LEU A 249 -18.40 10.78 2.43
C LEU A 249 -19.38 11.91 2.63
N THR A 250 -19.64 12.64 1.55
CA THR A 250 -20.65 13.69 1.55
C THR A 250 -21.78 13.34 0.61
N ALA A 251 -23.00 13.69 1.01
CA ALA A 251 -24.20 13.46 0.21
C ALA A 251 -24.53 14.73 -0.59
N GLY A 252 -24.61 14.59 -1.92
CA GLY A 252 -25.20 15.59 -2.81
C GLY A 252 -24.21 16.46 -3.60
N TYR A 253 -24.75 17.21 -4.58
CA TYR A 253 -24.02 18.27 -5.28
C TYR A 253 -24.22 19.59 -4.52
N GLY A 254 -23.31 19.88 -3.60
CA GLY A 254 -23.34 21.12 -2.84
C GLY A 254 -22.63 20.96 -1.51
N ILE A 255 -22.21 22.09 -0.94
CA ILE A 255 -21.55 22.25 0.36
C ILE A 255 -22.54 21.85 1.48
N GLY A 256 -22.89 20.57 1.56
CA GLY A 256 -23.54 19.97 2.70
C GLY A 256 -22.48 19.62 3.73
N SER A 257 -22.79 19.79 5.01
CA SER A 257 -21.87 19.46 6.10
C SER A 257 -21.37 18.02 5.95
N PRO A 258 -20.04 17.79 5.88
CA PRO A 258 -19.50 16.46 5.65
C PRO A 258 -19.93 15.50 6.76
N VAL A 259 -20.44 14.32 6.37
CA VAL A 259 -20.65 13.23 7.32
C VAL A 259 -19.33 12.50 7.46
N LEU A 260 -18.67 12.69 8.61
CA LEU A 260 -17.45 11.98 8.98
C LEU A 260 -17.76 10.49 9.17
N PHE A 261 -17.24 9.63 8.30
CA PHE A 261 -17.19 8.19 8.55
C PHE A 261 -15.92 7.92 9.32
N ALA A 262 -16.07 7.99 10.63
CA ALA A 262 -15.02 7.94 11.64
C ALA A 262 -14.14 9.21 11.74
N ASP A 263 -14.11 9.71 12.98
CA ASP A 263 -13.19 10.69 13.55
C ASP A 263 -11.75 10.53 13.03
N GLU A 264 -11.14 11.68 12.72
CA GLU A 264 -9.71 12.06 12.77
C GLU A 264 -8.60 10.99 12.72
N ARG A 265 -8.81 9.84 12.08
CA ARG A 265 -7.71 8.91 11.82
C ARG A 265 -7.10 9.25 10.47
N ASN A 266 -5.81 9.52 10.47
CA ASN A 266 -5.00 9.50 9.26
C ASN A 266 -4.63 8.04 9.01
N VAL A 267 -5.54 7.27 8.44
CA VAL A 267 -5.22 5.92 7.93
C VAL A 267 -4.69 6.11 6.53
N ASN A 268 -3.39 5.86 6.42
CA ASN A 268 -2.66 6.02 5.20
C ASN A 268 -3.20 4.99 4.20
N TYR A 269 -4.13 5.39 3.33
CA TYR A 269 -4.59 4.54 2.23
C TYR A 269 -3.42 4.06 1.35
N CYS A 270 -2.28 4.77 1.41
CA CYS A 270 -1.04 4.36 0.78
C CYS A 270 -0.38 3.14 1.45
N SER A 271 -0.74 2.78 2.69
CA SER A 271 -0.27 1.53 3.34
C SER A 271 -0.99 0.28 2.81
N ASN A 272 -2.13 0.48 2.15
CA ASN A 272 -2.84 -0.59 1.47
C ASN A 272 -2.00 -1.09 0.29
N GLY A 273 -1.63 -2.37 0.31
CA GLY A 273 -0.73 -2.99 -0.66
C GLY A 273 0.72 -3.08 -0.18
N ASP A 274 1.11 -2.41 0.91
CA ASP A 274 2.47 -2.56 1.47
C ASP A 274 2.70 -3.99 1.96
N THR A 275 1.71 -4.64 2.56
CA THR A 275 1.81 -6.05 2.96
C THR A 275 2.06 -6.96 1.77
N VAL A 276 1.45 -6.69 0.61
CA VAL A 276 1.70 -7.45 -0.63
C VAL A 276 3.16 -7.26 -1.06
N TYR A 277 3.69 -6.05 -0.91
CA TYR A 277 5.09 -5.76 -1.22
C TYR A 277 6.08 -6.36 -0.22
N LEU A 278 5.73 -6.42 1.07
CA LEU A 278 6.49 -7.15 2.08
C LEU A 278 6.56 -8.65 1.73
N LEU A 279 5.43 -9.24 1.34
CA LEU A 279 5.41 -10.63 0.89
C LEU A 279 6.28 -10.84 -0.35
N TYR A 280 6.32 -9.87 -1.27
CA TYR A 280 7.25 -9.91 -2.40
C TYR A 280 8.70 -9.91 -1.93
N ILE A 281 9.09 -9.01 -1.04
CA ILE A 281 10.46 -8.96 -0.47
C ILE A 281 10.81 -10.30 0.18
N LEU A 282 9.91 -10.86 1.01
CA LEU A 282 10.12 -12.15 1.67
C LEU A 282 10.24 -13.30 0.66
N LYS A 283 9.40 -13.34 -0.40
CA LYS A 283 9.53 -14.28 -1.51
C LYS A 283 10.90 -14.16 -2.16
N LYS A 284 11.31 -12.95 -2.56
CA LYS A 284 12.60 -12.68 -3.21
C LYS A 284 13.82 -13.01 -2.33
N CYS A 285 13.62 -13.19 -1.02
CA CYS A 285 14.63 -13.64 -0.07
C CYS A 285 14.53 -15.15 0.26
N GLY A 286 13.68 -15.90 -0.43
CA GLY A 286 13.59 -17.37 -0.33
C GLY A 286 12.60 -17.89 0.72
N TYR A 287 11.77 -17.03 1.33
CA TYR A 287 10.86 -17.42 2.41
C TYR A 287 9.49 -17.94 1.95
N LEU A 288 9.28 -18.17 0.64
CA LEU A 288 7.96 -18.56 0.12
C LEU A 288 7.40 -19.83 0.78
N GLU A 289 8.23 -20.88 0.92
CA GLU A 289 7.79 -22.13 1.55
C GLU A 289 7.40 -21.94 3.02
N ASP A 290 8.15 -21.12 3.75
CA ASP A 290 7.89 -20.88 5.16
C ASP A 290 6.66 -19.99 5.36
N ILE A 291 6.37 -19.07 4.43
CA ILE A 291 5.09 -18.34 4.38
C ILE A 291 3.93 -19.33 4.22
N PHE A 292 4.02 -20.29 3.29
CA PHE A 292 2.98 -21.30 3.10
C PHE A 292 2.78 -22.18 4.34
N LYS A 293 3.86 -22.56 5.04
CA LYS A 293 3.78 -23.30 6.32
C LYS A 293 3.13 -22.49 7.44
N ALA A 294 3.26 -21.16 7.41
CA ALA A 294 2.68 -20.27 8.42
C ALA A 294 1.18 -19.99 8.18
N LEU A 295 0.64 -20.21 6.97
CA LEU A 295 -0.77 -19.88 6.66
C LEU A 295 -1.80 -20.44 7.66
N PRO A 296 -1.67 -21.66 8.21
CA PRO A 296 -2.62 -22.19 9.19
C PRO A 296 -2.71 -21.39 10.51
N SER A 297 -1.67 -20.61 10.85
CA SER A 297 -1.65 -19.78 12.07
C SER A 297 -2.07 -18.33 11.82
N LEU A 298 -2.36 -17.97 10.57
CA LEU A 298 -2.77 -16.63 10.14
C LEU A 298 -4.29 -16.56 9.90
N PRO A 299 -4.89 -15.35 9.81
CA PRO A 299 -6.29 -15.20 9.44
C PRO A 299 -6.63 -15.87 8.10
N GLU A 300 -7.82 -16.47 7.99
CA GLU A 300 -8.25 -17.22 6.81
C GLU A 300 -8.25 -16.41 5.49
N ASP A 301 -8.30 -15.09 5.58
CA ASP A 301 -8.27 -14.17 4.43
C ASP A 301 -6.85 -13.83 3.95
N PHE A 302 -5.82 -14.10 4.77
CA PHE A 302 -4.41 -13.79 4.47
C PHE A 302 -3.88 -14.47 3.19
N PRO A 303 -4.19 -15.76 2.89
CA PRO A 303 -3.72 -16.42 1.68
C PRO A 303 -4.11 -15.69 0.39
N LEU A 304 -5.19 -14.91 0.39
CA LEU A 304 -5.62 -14.15 -0.80
C LEU A 304 -4.60 -13.07 -1.22
N LEU A 305 -3.73 -12.62 -0.31
CA LEU A 305 -2.62 -11.72 -0.69
C LEU A 305 -1.64 -12.39 -1.67
N LEU A 306 -1.41 -13.70 -1.51
CA LEU A 306 -0.53 -14.46 -2.40
C LEU A 306 -1.13 -14.60 -3.82
N MET A 307 -2.45 -14.46 -3.97
CA MET A 307 -3.08 -14.42 -5.29
C MET A 307 -2.72 -13.18 -6.11
N CYS A 308 -2.22 -12.12 -5.45
CA CYS A 308 -1.79 -10.89 -6.11
C CYS A 308 -0.54 -11.09 -6.99
N PHE A 309 0.24 -12.14 -6.78
CA PHE A 309 1.43 -12.45 -7.56
C PHE A 309 1.04 -12.91 -8.96
N ALA A 310 1.68 -12.39 -10.01
CA ALA A 310 1.54 -12.88 -11.38
C ALA A 310 2.33 -14.19 -11.61
N ASP A 311 2.10 -15.17 -10.72
CA ASP A 311 2.75 -16.47 -10.72
C ASP A 311 1.69 -17.57 -10.61
N ALA A 312 1.58 -18.40 -11.66
CA ALA A 312 0.59 -19.46 -11.74
C ALA A 312 0.79 -20.54 -10.66
N GLY A 313 2.04 -20.84 -10.28
CA GLY A 313 2.35 -21.82 -9.26
C GLY A 313 1.92 -21.35 -7.87
N ILE A 314 2.14 -20.07 -7.54
CA ILE A 314 1.66 -19.48 -6.28
C ILE A 314 0.13 -19.51 -6.24
N ARG A 315 -0.55 -19.06 -7.30
CA ARG A 315 -2.02 -19.05 -7.35
C ARG A 315 -2.62 -20.45 -7.21
N GLN A 316 -2.03 -21.44 -7.87
CA GLN A 316 -2.48 -22.83 -7.76
C GLN A 316 -2.32 -23.37 -6.33
N ARG A 317 -1.19 -23.11 -5.66
CA ARG A 317 -0.98 -23.55 -4.28
C ARG A 317 -1.97 -22.92 -3.31
N VAL A 318 -2.33 -21.66 -3.51
CA VAL A 318 -3.37 -21.01 -2.69
C VAL A 318 -4.75 -21.61 -2.98
N GLU A 319 -5.07 -21.90 -4.25
CA GLU A 319 -6.30 -22.62 -4.62
C GLU A 319 -6.40 -23.98 -3.90
N GLU A 320 -5.32 -24.76 -3.91
CA GLU A 320 -5.22 -26.05 -3.22
C GLU A 320 -5.36 -25.89 -1.70
N TYR A 321 -4.67 -24.92 -1.10
CA TYR A 321 -4.75 -24.61 0.32
C TYR A 321 -6.16 -24.20 0.77
N MET A 322 -6.83 -23.34 -0.01
CA MET A 322 -8.17 -22.86 0.30
C MET A 322 -9.27 -23.90 -0.04
N GLY A 323 -8.93 -24.97 -0.76
CA GLY A 323 -9.87 -25.98 -1.20
C GLY A 323 -10.97 -25.43 -2.10
N LEU A 324 -10.62 -24.48 -2.99
CA LEU A 324 -11.60 -23.76 -3.81
C LEU A 324 -11.30 -23.90 -5.33
N PRO A 325 -11.72 -25.00 -5.96
CA PRO A 325 -11.38 -25.30 -7.36
C PRO A 325 -11.74 -24.19 -8.34
N GLY A 326 -10.79 -23.83 -9.21
CA GLY A 326 -10.90 -22.78 -10.21
C GLY A 326 -10.59 -21.37 -9.71
N LEU A 327 -10.22 -21.20 -8.43
CA LEU A 327 -9.87 -19.90 -7.86
C LEU A 327 -8.70 -19.24 -8.60
N ALA A 328 -7.63 -19.99 -8.90
CA ALA A 328 -6.46 -19.49 -9.62
C ALA A 328 -6.84 -18.95 -10.99
N ALA A 329 -7.60 -19.72 -11.77
CA ALA A 329 -8.06 -19.31 -13.10
C ALA A 329 -8.98 -18.07 -13.04
N MET A 330 -9.77 -17.91 -11.98
CA MET A 330 -10.61 -16.73 -11.78
C MET A 330 -9.79 -15.50 -11.37
N TYR A 331 -8.73 -15.67 -10.59
CA TYR A 331 -7.78 -14.59 -10.29
C TYR A 331 -6.94 -14.19 -11.51
N ASP A 332 -6.51 -15.15 -12.35
CA ASP A 332 -5.88 -14.86 -13.64
C ASP A 332 -6.77 -13.98 -14.51
N LEU A 333 -8.09 -14.27 -14.50
CA LEU A 333 -9.06 -13.49 -15.23
C LEU A 333 -9.29 -12.11 -14.59
N ALA A 334 -9.45 -12.02 -13.27
CA ALA A 334 -9.65 -10.76 -12.56
C ALA A 334 -8.43 -9.82 -12.63
N PHE A 335 -7.24 -10.38 -12.76
CA PHE A 335 -5.97 -9.65 -12.89
C PHE A 335 -5.42 -9.63 -14.32
N ALA A 336 -6.26 -9.93 -15.32
CA ALA A 336 -5.84 -9.82 -16.71
C ALA A 336 -5.42 -8.37 -17.02
N ALA A 337 -4.25 -8.16 -17.62
CA ALA A 337 -3.75 -6.84 -18.03
C ALA A 337 -4.49 -6.28 -19.28
N ARG A 338 -5.82 -6.39 -19.29
CA ARG A 338 -6.74 -5.93 -20.34
C ARG A 338 -8.14 -5.75 -19.78
N ARG A 339 -8.99 -5.03 -20.53
CA ARG A 339 -10.42 -4.91 -20.19
C ARG A 339 -11.16 -6.22 -20.50
N LEU A 340 -11.96 -6.67 -19.54
CA LEU A 340 -12.77 -7.89 -19.65
C LEU A 340 -13.98 -7.69 -20.57
N ASN A 341 -14.34 -8.73 -21.32
CA ASN A 341 -15.62 -8.77 -22.01
C ASN A 341 -16.76 -9.15 -21.04
N VAL A 342 -18.02 -8.93 -21.44
CA VAL A 342 -19.17 -9.13 -20.54
C VAL A 342 -19.29 -10.58 -20.07
N ARG A 343 -19.00 -11.56 -20.92
CA ARG A 343 -19.03 -12.98 -20.56
C ARG A 343 -18.01 -13.31 -19.47
N GLU A 344 -16.82 -12.73 -19.55
CA GLU A 344 -15.78 -12.87 -18.53
C GLU A 344 -16.17 -12.21 -17.21
N GLN A 345 -16.73 -11.00 -17.27
CA GLN A 345 -17.22 -10.31 -16.08
C GLN A 345 -18.33 -11.13 -15.38
N VAL A 346 -19.29 -11.67 -16.15
CA VAL A 346 -20.34 -12.56 -15.62
C VAL A 346 -19.76 -13.84 -14.99
N ARG A 347 -18.68 -14.41 -15.54
CA ARG A 347 -18.00 -15.57 -14.94
C ARG A 347 -17.45 -15.25 -13.54
N LEU A 348 -16.82 -14.09 -13.36
CA LEU A 348 -16.32 -13.66 -12.05
C LEU A 348 -17.47 -13.47 -11.05
N VAL A 349 -18.56 -12.84 -11.49
CA VAL A 349 -19.77 -12.65 -10.66
C VAL A 349 -20.38 -13.99 -10.26
N ASP A 350 -20.55 -14.92 -11.21
CA ASP A 350 -21.12 -16.24 -10.96
C ASP A 350 -20.23 -17.10 -10.05
N PHE A 351 -18.91 -17.00 -10.19
CA PHE A 351 -17.97 -17.67 -9.28
C PHE A 351 -18.12 -17.14 -7.84
N GLY A 352 -18.18 -15.81 -7.66
CA GLY A 352 -18.46 -15.21 -6.36
C GLY A 352 -19.77 -15.69 -5.77
N ARG A 353 -20.87 -15.62 -6.55
CA ARG A 353 -22.22 -16.09 -6.16
C ARG A 353 -22.25 -17.55 -5.70
N LYS A 354 -21.44 -18.40 -6.31
CA LYS A 354 -21.33 -19.83 -5.98
C LYS A 354 -20.55 -20.09 -4.70
N ASN A 355 -19.76 -19.13 -4.24
CA ASN A 355 -18.83 -19.30 -3.12
C ASN A 355 -18.95 -18.16 -2.08
N PRO A 356 -20.05 -18.09 -1.29
CA PRO A 356 -20.26 -17.01 -0.33
C PRO A 356 -19.18 -16.88 0.76
N ARG A 357 -18.63 -18.01 1.25
CA ARG A 357 -17.50 -17.99 2.20
C ARG A 357 -16.30 -17.25 1.60
N PHE A 358 -15.99 -17.52 0.33
CA PHE A 358 -14.93 -16.81 -0.38
C PHE A 358 -15.23 -15.31 -0.52
N GLN A 359 -16.48 -14.91 -0.80
CA GLN A 359 -16.84 -13.49 -0.85
C GLN A 359 -16.57 -12.78 0.48
N ASN A 360 -16.90 -13.41 1.61
CA ASN A 360 -16.62 -12.86 2.94
C ASN A 360 -15.11 -12.75 3.21
N LEU A 361 -14.33 -13.78 2.87
CA LEU A 361 -12.87 -13.76 3.00
C LEU A 361 -12.23 -12.70 2.09
N LEU A 362 -12.69 -12.60 0.85
CA LEU A 362 -12.23 -11.58 -0.09
C LEU A 362 -12.59 -10.18 0.42
N GLY A 363 -13.81 -9.96 0.89
CA GLY A 363 -14.24 -8.70 1.47
C GLY A 363 -13.36 -8.29 2.67
N ALA A 364 -13.06 -9.23 3.57
CA ALA A 364 -12.13 -9.01 4.69
C ALA A 364 -10.71 -8.68 4.22
N SER A 365 -10.20 -9.42 3.24
CA SER A 365 -8.87 -9.22 2.65
C SER A 365 -8.76 -7.84 1.96
N LEU A 366 -9.75 -7.48 1.14
CA LEU A 366 -9.82 -6.18 0.48
C LEU A 366 -9.96 -5.04 1.47
N SER A 367 -10.75 -5.24 2.53
CA SER A 367 -10.92 -4.27 3.60
C SER A 367 -9.62 -4.04 4.37
N ARG A 368 -8.84 -5.10 4.62
CA ARG A 368 -7.62 -5.03 5.42
C ARG A 368 -6.40 -4.56 4.64
N TYR A 369 -6.27 -4.99 3.39
CA TYR A 369 -5.04 -4.81 2.60
C TYR A 369 -5.20 -3.90 1.39
N GLY A 370 -6.44 -3.55 1.00
CA GLY A 370 -6.77 -2.53 0.02
C GLY A 370 -6.12 -2.65 -1.37
N TYR A 371 -5.66 -3.82 -1.80
CA TYR A 371 -5.04 -4.03 -3.11
C TYR A 371 -5.99 -3.84 -4.33
N HIS A 372 -7.27 -3.58 -4.08
CA HIS A 372 -8.24 -3.18 -5.12
C HIS A 372 -8.21 -1.69 -5.43
N ILE A 373 -7.54 -0.89 -4.59
CA ILE A 373 -7.40 0.56 -4.78
C ILE A 373 -6.24 0.83 -5.75
N TYR A 374 -6.48 1.74 -6.68
CA TYR A 374 -5.52 2.17 -7.69
C TYR A 374 -5.20 3.65 -7.51
N ASN A 375 -3.93 3.97 -7.27
CA ASN A 375 -3.44 5.35 -7.24
C ASN A 375 -2.21 5.50 -8.16
N GLN A 376 -2.36 6.28 -9.23
CA GLN A 376 -1.28 6.48 -10.21
C GLN A 376 -0.06 7.27 -9.69
N TYR A 377 -0.22 7.98 -8.57
CA TYR A 377 0.83 8.79 -7.97
C TYR A 377 1.59 8.03 -6.88
N THR A 378 0.93 7.12 -6.18
CA THR A 378 1.49 6.27 -5.12
C THR A 378 1.07 4.82 -5.35
N PRO A 379 1.67 4.14 -6.34
CA PRO A 379 1.22 2.82 -6.77
C PRO A 379 1.45 1.77 -5.68
N LYS A 380 0.37 1.14 -5.21
CA LYS A 380 0.39 0.08 -4.21
C LYS A 380 -0.70 -0.96 -4.51
N PRO A 381 -0.40 -2.26 -4.61
CA PRO A 381 0.93 -2.84 -4.79
C PRO A 381 1.70 -2.15 -5.92
N ASP A 382 3.00 -1.96 -5.73
CA ASP A 382 3.81 -1.20 -6.68
C ASP A 382 4.00 -2.01 -7.98
N TRP A 383 3.24 -1.59 -9.00
CA TRP A 383 3.20 -2.21 -10.32
C TRP A 383 4.47 -1.97 -11.15
N PHE A 384 5.48 -1.28 -10.62
CA PHE A 384 6.82 -1.26 -11.20
C PHE A 384 7.60 -2.52 -10.87
N VAL A 385 7.11 -3.36 -9.94
CA VAL A 385 7.52 -4.76 -9.79
C VAL A 385 6.87 -5.61 -10.87
N GLN A 386 7.67 -6.46 -11.52
CA GLN A 386 7.23 -7.29 -12.64
C GLN A 386 6.07 -8.22 -12.28
N GLU A 387 6.10 -8.81 -11.07
CA GLU A 387 5.04 -9.70 -10.56
C GLU A 387 3.72 -8.98 -10.26
N PHE A 388 3.72 -7.64 -10.26
CA PHE A 388 2.57 -6.77 -9.98
C PHE A 388 2.18 -5.87 -11.17
N ALA A 389 2.71 -6.10 -12.37
CA ALA A 389 2.43 -5.28 -13.55
C ALA A 389 0.92 -5.11 -13.86
N GLN A 390 0.10 -6.11 -13.50
CA GLN A 390 -1.36 -6.12 -13.59
C GLN A 390 -2.06 -5.04 -12.73
N PHE A 391 -1.41 -4.49 -11.71
CA PHE A 391 -1.99 -3.41 -10.93
C PHE A 391 -1.96 -2.06 -11.67
N SER A 392 -1.21 -1.97 -12.77
CA SER A 392 -1.23 -0.80 -13.65
C SER A 392 -2.63 -0.56 -14.25
N CYS A 393 -2.94 0.71 -14.54
CA CYS A 393 -4.19 1.14 -15.20
C CYS A 393 -5.49 0.62 -14.57
N ALA A 394 -5.48 0.37 -13.25
CA ALA A 394 -6.61 -0.13 -12.47
C ALA A 394 -7.21 -1.44 -13.01
N PHE A 395 -6.42 -2.34 -13.61
CA PHE A 395 -6.94 -3.66 -13.99
C PHE A 395 -7.25 -4.51 -12.73
N CYS A 396 -6.50 -4.33 -11.65
CA CYS A 396 -6.73 -5.00 -10.37
C CYS A 396 -8.14 -4.82 -9.77
N ALA A 397 -8.80 -3.70 -10.05
CA ALA A 397 -10.12 -3.39 -9.52
C ALA A 397 -11.24 -4.31 -10.07
N ASP A 398 -10.98 -5.12 -11.10
CA ASP A 398 -11.89 -6.17 -11.55
C ASP A 398 -12.05 -7.31 -10.52
N VAL A 399 -11.16 -7.43 -9.52
CA VAL A 399 -11.35 -8.34 -8.36
C VAL A 399 -12.64 -8.06 -7.60
N LEU A 400 -13.13 -6.81 -7.62
CA LEU A 400 -14.41 -6.46 -7.00
C LEU A 400 -15.59 -7.22 -7.63
N LEU A 401 -15.49 -7.67 -8.89
CA LEU A 401 -16.58 -8.38 -9.56
C LEU A 401 -17.00 -9.67 -8.84
N PHE A 402 -16.10 -10.28 -8.06
CA PHE A 402 -16.44 -11.40 -7.18
C PHE A 402 -17.46 -11.01 -6.10
N LEU A 403 -17.55 -9.75 -5.70
CA LEU A 403 -18.42 -9.27 -4.62
C LEU A 403 -19.76 -8.70 -5.09
N VAL A 404 -20.04 -8.70 -6.40
CA VAL A 404 -21.28 -8.09 -6.97
C VAL A 404 -22.56 -8.64 -6.34
N SER A 405 -22.59 -9.90 -5.89
CA SER A 405 -23.78 -10.47 -5.23
C SER A 405 -23.77 -10.38 -3.71
N ALA A 406 -22.70 -9.86 -3.11
CA ALA A 406 -22.49 -9.74 -1.68
C ALA A 406 -21.74 -8.42 -1.36
N PRO A 407 -22.31 -7.26 -1.70
CA PRO A 407 -21.64 -5.97 -1.49
C PRO A 407 -21.35 -5.72 0.00
N ASP A 408 -22.15 -6.28 0.90
CA ASP A 408 -21.96 -6.19 2.35
C ASP A 408 -20.68 -6.86 2.86
N ALA A 409 -20.05 -7.73 2.07
CA ALA A 409 -18.75 -8.33 2.42
C ALA A 409 -17.63 -7.28 2.49
N LEU A 410 -17.76 -6.15 1.77
CA LEU A 410 -16.81 -5.03 1.81
C LEU A 410 -17.51 -3.79 2.40
N PRO A 411 -17.15 -3.36 3.63
CA PRO A 411 -17.82 -2.24 4.31
C PRO A 411 -17.95 -0.96 3.48
N LEU A 412 -16.95 -0.65 2.65
CA LEU A 412 -16.97 0.50 1.73
C LEU A 412 -18.14 0.43 0.73
N LEU A 413 -18.40 -0.72 0.11
CA LEU A 413 -19.49 -0.85 -0.85
C LEU A 413 -20.85 -0.67 -0.17
N ARG A 414 -21.00 -1.24 1.03
CA ARG A 414 -22.19 -1.05 1.86
C ARG A 414 -22.43 0.42 2.19
N GLN A 415 -21.39 1.14 2.62
CA GLN A 415 -21.50 2.57 2.93
C GLN A 415 -21.88 3.40 1.70
N ILE A 416 -21.25 3.17 0.54
CA ILE A 416 -21.61 3.88 -0.69
C ILE A 416 -23.09 3.61 -1.05
N MET A 417 -23.55 2.36 -0.89
CA MET A 417 -24.95 2.01 -1.14
C MET A 417 -25.94 2.68 -0.18
N GLU A 418 -25.58 2.83 1.10
CA GLU A 418 -26.40 3.50 2.12
C GLU A 418 -26.56 5.00 1.82
N TYR A 419 -25.52 5.65 1.29
CA TYR A 419 -25.51 7.10 1.02
C TYR A 419 -26.03 7.47 -0.38
N GLY A 420 -26.08 6.51 -1.29
CA GLY A 420 -26.68 6.69 -2.61
C GLY A 420 -25.70 7.16 -3.68
N PRO A 421 -26.17 7.37 -4.92
CA PRO A 421 -25.31 7.66 -6.05
C PRO A 421 -24.68 9.06 -6.04
N GLY A 422 -25.15 9.95 -5.16
CA GLY A 422 -24.56 11.27 -4.94
C GLY A 422 -23.35 11.27 -4.01
N THR A 423 -22.84 10.11 -3.62
CA THR A 423 -21.69 9.96 -2.73
C THR A 423 -20.43 10.55 -3.37
N GLN A 424 -19.75 11.41 -2.61
CA GLN A 424 -18.43 11.95 -2.94
C GLN A 424 -17.43 11.59 -1.84
N PHE A 425 -16.16 11.40 -2.21
CA PHE A 425 -15.08 11.22 -1.25
C PHE A 425 -14.42 12.58 -0.99
N GLU A 426 -14.47 13.05 0.25
CA GLU A 426 -13.75 14.22 0.72
C GLU A 426 -12.50 13.81 1.50
N GLY A 427 -11.38 14.50 1.21
CA GLY A 427 -10.07 14.26 1.81
C GLY A 427 -9.01 15.19 1.22
N GLY A 428 -7.76 15.14 1.74
CA GLY A 428 -6.65 15.84 1.10
C GLY A 428 -6.43 15.35 -0.35
N PRO A 429 -5.79 16.15 -1.23
CA PRO A 429 -5.71 15.85 -2.67
C PRO A 429 -5.25 14.43 -2.99
N MET A 430 -4.29 13.89 -2.22
CA MET A 430 -3.77 12.54 -2.45
C MET A 430 -4.75 11.43 -2.01
N LEU A 431 -5.52 11.67 -0.93
CA LEU A 431 -6.53 10.73 -0.41
C LEU A 431 -7.69 10.53 -1.39
N SER A 432 -8.16 11.60 -2.03
CA SER A 432 -9.27 11.50 -2.99
C SER A 432 -8.86 10.75 -4.26
N TYR A 433 -7.63 10.94 -4.76
CA TYR A 433 -7.22 10.37 -6.06
C TYR A 433 -7.35 8.85 -6.15
N GLY A 434 -6.93 8.09 -5.14
CA GLY A 434 -7.03 6.62 -5.18
C GLY A 434 -8.48 6.13 -5.33
N PHE A 435 -9.40 6.75 -4.60
CA PHE A 435 -10.82 6.42 -4.64
C PHE A 435 -11.52 6.99 -5.87
N ASP A 436 -11.18 8.19 -6.29
CA ASP A 436 -11.71 8.83 -7.50
C ASP A 436 -11.39 7.98 -8.74
N PHE A 437 -10.17 7.45 -8.84
CA PHE A 437 -9.81 6.54 -9.94
C PHE A 437 -10.53 5.19 -9.88
N CYS A 438 -10.94 4.75 -8.68
CA CYS A 438 -11.64 3.49 -8.46
C CYS A 438 -13.17 3.60 -8.48
N TRP A 439 -13.73 4.81 -8.41
CA TRP A 439 -15.17 5.04 -8.37
C TRP A 439 -15.97 4.28 -9.44
N PRO A 440 -15.58 4.26 -10.74
CA PRO A 440 -16.31 3.50 -11.75
C PRO A 440 -16.44 2.01 -11.45
N TYR A 441 -15.51 1.44 -10.68
CA TYR A 441 -15.49 0.04 -10.32
C TYR A 441 -16.40 -0.24 -9.12
N PHE A 442 -16.41 0.64 -8.12
CA PHE A 442 -17.36 0.59 -7.00
C PHE A 442 -18.80 0.76 -7.50
N SER A 443 -19.07 1.80 -8.30
CA SER A 443 -20.42 2.05 -8.81
C SER A 443 -20.87 0.95 -9.77
N ARG A 444 -19.98 0.40 -10.63
CA ARG A 444 -20.29 -0.80 -11.43
C ARG A 444 -20.68 -1.99 -10.55
N ASN A 445 -20.03 -2.18 -9.40
CA ASN A 445 -20.35 -3.27 -8.49
C ASN A 445 -21.76 -3.12 -7.92
N ILE A 446 -22.09 -1.92 -7.46
CA ILE A 446 -23.41 -1.55 -6.91
C ILE A 446 -24.49 -1.69 -7.97
N LEU A 447 -24.28 -1.15 -9.17
CA LEU A 447 -25.19 -1.30 -10.30
C LEU A 447 -25.44 -2.77 -10.63
N GLY A 448 -24.39 -3.59 -10.63
CA GLY A 448 -24.51 -5.04 -10.83
C GLY A 448 -25.30 -5.73 -9.72
N TYR A 449 -25.11 -5.34 -8.46
CA TYR A 449 -25.87 -5.86 -7.33
C TYR A 449 -27.37 -5.54 -7.45
N LEU A 450 -27.69 -4.27 -7.71
CA LEU A 450 -29.07 -3.80 -7.89
C LEU A 450 -29.75 -4.51 -9.07
N ALA A 451 -29.00 -4.71 -10.16
CA ALA A 451 -29.45 -5.46 -11.33
C ALA A 451 -29.77 -6.93 -11.01
N LEU A 452 -28.91 -7.62 -10.26
CA LEU A 452 -29.12 -9.01 -9.83
C LEU A 452 -30.35 -9.18 -8.91
N ARG A 453 -30.69 -8.15 -8.15
CA ARG A 453 -31.80 -8.15 -7.18
C ARG A 453 -33.11 -7.65 -7.77
N GLY A 454 -33.11 -7.08 -8.97
CA GLY A 454 -34.27 -6.36 -9.51
C GLY A 454 -34.66 -5.17 -8.64
N ASP A 455 -33.67 -4.51 -8.02
CA ASP A 455 -33.89 -3.42 -7.06
C ASP A 455 -34.34 -2.15 -7.78
N SER A 456 -35.40 -1.52 -7.27
CA SER A 456 -36.00 -0.32 -7.87
C SER A 456 -35.06 0.89 -7.90
N ARG A 457 -34.02 0.91 -7.06
CA ARG A 457 -33.01 1.97 -7.04
C ARG A 457 -32.10 1.96 -8.27
N LEU A 458 -32.07 0.88 -9.05
CA LEU A 458 -31.17 0.73 -10.20
C LEU A 458 -31.24 1.90 -11.19
N ALA A 459 -32.45 2.34 -11.55
CA ALA A 459 -32.63 3.41 -12.54
C ALA A 459 -32.03 4.75 -12.05
N ALA A 460 -32.27 5.11 -10.79
CA ALA A 460 -31.73 6.32 -10.19
C ALA A 460 -30.19 6.28 -10.09
N TRP A 461 -29.62 5.11 -9.77
CA TRP A 461 -28.16 4.93 -9.79
C TRP A 461 -27.57 5.04 -11.20
N GLN A 462 -28.22 4.45 -12.21
CA GLN A 462 -27.76 4.55 -13.60
C GLN A 462 -27.78 6.00 -14.09
N GLU A 463 -28.85 6.72 -13.82
CA GLU A 463 -28.97 8.14 -14.20
C GLU A 463 -27.87 8.98 -13.56
N ALA A 464 -27.69 8.87 -12.24
CA ALA A 464 -26.70 9.66 -11.52
C ALA A 464 -25.25 9.36 -11.95
N GLU A 465 -24.90 8.10 -12.19
CA GLU A 465 -23.54 7.71 -12.62
C GLU A 465 -23.24 8.14 -14.06
N LEU A 466 -24.22 8.02 -14.96
CA LEU A 466 -24.04 8.40 -16.37
C LEU A 466 -24.04 9.91 -16.58
N MET A 467 -24.60 10.68 -15.65
CA MET A 467 -24.66 12.15 -15.66
C MET A 467 -23.50 12.83 -14.89
N LYS A 468 -22.62 12.07 -14.20
CA LYS A 468 -21.61 12.64 -13.28
C LYS A 468 -20.52 13.47 -13.98
N SER A 469 -19.86 12.91 -15.00
CA SER A 469 -18.93 13.63 -15.90
C SER A 469 -18.61 12.81 -17.14
N ASP A 470 -18.13 13.47 -18.20
CA ASP A 470 -17.70 12.80 -19.45
C ASP A 470 -16.59 11.76 -19.21
N ASN A 471 -15.70 12.00 -18.25
CA ASN A 471 -14.62 11.08 -17.89
C ASN A 471 -15.18 9.81 -17.23
N TYR A 472 -16.13 9.94 -16.29
CA TYR A 472 -16.78 8.80 -15.66
C TYR A 472 -17.61 7.99 -16.67
N ALA A 473 -18.38 8.67 -17.53
CA ALA A 473 -19.14 8.02 -18.59
C ALA A 473 -18.23 7.25 -19.57
N ALA A 474 -17.08 7.82 -19.95
CA ALA A 474 -16.09 7.14 -20.79
C ALA A 474 -15.50 5.90 -20.11
N MET A 475 -15.24 5.96 -18.80
CA MET A 475 -14.78 4.81 -18.04
C MET A 475 -15.84 3.71 -17.96
N HIS A 476 -17.10 4.03 -17.69
CA HIS A 476 -18.19 3.04 -17.72
C HIS A 476 -18.38 2.37 -19.08
N ARG A 477 -18.21 3.12 -20.19
CA ARG A 477 -18.19 2.54 -21.54
C ARG A 477 -17.04 1.56 -21.72
N ARG A 478 -15.83 1.92 -21.27
CA ARG A 478 -14.64 1.03 -21.31
C ARG A 478 -14.82 -0.24 -20.47
N LEU A 479 -15.46 -0.11 -19.31
CA LEU A 479 -15.78 -1.23 -18.41
C LEU A 479 -16.99 -2.05 -18.88
N LYS A 480 -17.75 -1.57 -19.88
CA LYS A 480 -18.98 -2.19 -20.40
C LYS A 480 -20.05 -2.34 -19.32
N THR A 481 -20.15 -1.37 -18.41
CA THR A 481 -21.05 -1.42 -17.25
C THR A 481 -22.50 -1.66 -17.63
N GLN A 482 -23.02 -0.96 -18.65
CA GLN A 482 -24.42 -1.16 -19.08
C GLN A 482 -24.66 -2.59 -19.59
N ALA A 483 -23.78 -3.10 -20.45
CA ALA A 483 -23.91 -4.44 -20.99
C ALA A 483 -23.74 -5.53 -19.92
N LEU A 484 -22.93 -5.28 -18.87
CA LEU A 484 -22.88 -6.13 -17.68
C LEU A 484 -24.22 -6.12 -16.95
N VAL A 485 -24.77 -4.94 -16.64
CA VAL A 485 -26.08 -4.79 -15.96
C VAL A 485 -27.18 -5.55 -16.71
N ASP A 486 -27.28 -5.35 -18.02
CA ASP A 486 -28.28 -6.03 -18.87
C ASP A 486 -28.11 -7.56 -18.86
N ALA A 487 -26.86 -8.04 -18.76
CA ALA A 487 -26.57 -9.47 -18.67
C ALA A 487 -26.93 -10.04 -17.28
N LEU A 488 -26.69 -9.28 -16.22
CA LEU A 488 -27.00 -9.68 -14.84
C LEU A 488 -28.50 -9.72 -14.56
N GLN A 489 -29.30 -8.82 -15.14
CA GLN A 489 -30.78 -8.86 -15.04
C GLN A 489 -31.39 -10.13 -15.65
N LYS A 490 -30.68 -10.78 -16.57
CA LYS A 490 -31.12 -12.03 -17.22
C LYS A 490 -30.71 -13.28 -16.44
N LEU A 491 -29.86 -13.13 -15.42
CA LEU A 491 -29.48 -14.27 -14.59
C LEU A 491 -30.62 -14.63 -13.63
N PRO A 492 -30.86 -15.93 -13.38
CA PRO A 492 -31.86 -16.33 -12.40
C PRO A 492 -31.51 -15.76 -11.03
N SER A 493 -32.52 -15.19 -10.35
CA SER A 493 -32.44 -14.88 -8.94
C SER A 493 -32.24 -16.18 -8.17
N ARG A 494 -31.23 -16.23 -7.28
CA ARG A 494 -31.12 -17.33 -6.31
C ARG A 494 -32.09 -17.00 -5.18
N ALA A 495 -33.00 -17.94 -4.90
CA ALA A 495 -33.90 -17.91 -3.75
C ALA A 495 -33.12 -17.80 -2.44
#